data_AF-A0A2J8XRN8-F1
#
_entry.id   AF-A0A2J8XRN8-F1
#
_cell.length_a   1.000
_cell.length_b   1.000
_cell.length_c   1.000
_cell.angle_alpha   90.00
_cell.angle_beta   90.00
_cell.angle_gamma   90.00
#
_symmetry.space_group_name_H-M   'P 1'
#
loop_
_entity.id
_entity.type
_entity.pdbx_description
1 polymer ?
#
loop_
_entity_poly.entity_id
_entity_poly.type
_entity_poly.pdbx_seq_one_letter_code
_entity_poly.pdbx_strand_id
1 'polypeptide(L)' 'MKDVPGFLQQSQSSGLGQPAVWHRLEELYTKKLWHQLTLQVLDFVQDPCFAQGDGLIKLYENFISEFEHR' A
#
# COMPACT_ATOMS: atom_id res chain seq x y z
N MET A 1 7.79 -4.04 -14.16
CA MET A 1 7.14 -2.77 -13.75
C MET A 1 5.80 -3.17 -13.17
N LYS A 2 5.70 -3.23 -11.85
CA LYS A 2 4.44 -3.61 -11.20
C LYS A 2 3.49 -2.41 -11.30
N ASP A 3 2.23 -2.64 -11.67
CA ASP A 3 1.24 -1.57 -11.78
C ASP A 3 0.72 -1.20 -10.39
N VAL A 4 1.59 -0.51 -9.64
CA VAL A 4 1.33 0.03 -8.31
C VAL A 4 -0.01 0.80 -8.24
N PRO A 5 -0.28 1.78 -9.13
CA PRO A 5 -1.56 2.50 -9.09
C PRO A 5 -2.77 1.59 -9.33
N GLY A 6 -2.71 0.63 -10.27
CA GLY A 6 -3.79 -0.33 -10.49
C GLY A 6 -4.03 -1.25 -9.29
N PHE A 7 -2.97 -1.68 -8.61
CA PHE A 7 -3.08 -2.45 -7.37
C PHE A 7 -3.76 -1.65 -6.26
N LEU A 8 -3.39 -0.37 -6.09
CA LEU A 8 -4.01 0.53 -5.12
C LEU A 8 -5.51 0.72 -5.41
N GLN A 9 -5.86 0.96 -6.67
CA GLN A 9 -7.24 1.19 -7.09
C GLN A 9 -8.12 -0.08 -6.97
N GLN A 10 -7.55 -1.25 -7.24
CA GLN A 10 -8.21 -2.54 -7.00
C GLN A 10 -8.40 -2.79 -5.51
N SER A 11 -7.41 -2.46 -4.67
CA SER A 11 -7.47 -2.66 -3.21
C SER A 11 -8.53 -1.76 -2.55
N GLN A 12 -8.68 -0.53 -3.04
CA GLN A 12 -9.78 0.38 -2.67
C GLN A 12 -11.15 -0.23 -2.97
N SER A 13 -11.29 -0.84 -4.15
CA SER A 13 -12.56 -1.42 -4.63
C SER A 13 -12.90 -2.76 -3.97
N SER A 14 -11.87 -3.52 -3.57
CA SER A 14 -12.02 -4.86 -3.00
C SER A 14 -12.38 -4.85 -1.50
N GLY A 15 -12.38 -3.67 -0.86
CA GLY A 15 -12.68 -3.53 0.57
C GLY A 15 -11.65 -4.20 1.47
N LEU A 16 -10.42 -4.44 0.98
CA LEU A 16 -9.31 -4.93 1.80
C LEU A 16 -8.93 -3.82 2.77
N GLY A 17 -9.48 -3.90 3.99
CA GLY A 17 -9.41 -2.91 5.07
C GLY A 17 -9.87 -1.50 4.70
N GLN A 18 -9.16 -0.46 5.16
CA GLN A 18 -9.70 0.91 5.15
C GLN A 18 -9.46 1.65 3.82
N PRO A 19 -10.49 2.00 3.03
CA PRO A 19 -10.34 2.68 1.74
C PRO A 19 -9.65 4.05 1.84
N ALA A 20 -9.79 4.73 2.99
CA ALA A 20 -9.11 6.00 3.24
C ALA A 20 -7.58 5.88 3.24
N VAL A 21 -7.02 4.76 3.72
CA VAL A 21 -5.56 4.56 3.76
C VAL A 21 -5.02 4.33 2.36
N TRP A 22 -5.74 3.56 1.54
CA TRP A 22 -5.35 3.33 0.15
C TRP A 22 -5.35 4.61 -0.70
N HIS A 23 -6.35 5.48 -0.52
CA HIS A 23 -6.35 6.81 -1.14
C HIS A 23 -5.15 7.64 -0.70
N ARG A 24 -4.79 7.57 0.59
CA ARG A 24 -3.63 8.30 1.12
C ARG A 24 -2.32 7.79 0.54
N LEU A 25 -2.16 6.47 0.43
CA LEU A 25 -0.99 5.83 -0.21
C LEU A 25 -0.84 6.27 -1.67
N GLU A 26 -1.94 6.28 -2.43
CA GLU A 26 -1.97 6.75 -3.82
C GLU A 26 -1.55 8.22 -3.94
N GLU A 27 -2.08 9.08 -3.07
CA GLU A 27 -1.73 10.50 -3.07
C GLU A 27 -0.24 10.72 -2.76
N LEU A 28 0.27 10.05 -1.71
CA LEU A 28 1.68 10.12 -1.32
C LEU A 28 2.59 9.59 -2.44
N TYR A 29 2.18 8.51 -3.12
CA TYR A 29 2.90 7.93 -4.26
C TYR A 29 2.93 8.91 -5.45
N THR A 30 1.78 9.48 -5.79
CA THR A 30 1.63 10.45 -6.89
C THR A 30 2.45 11.71 -6.64
N LYS A 31 2.47 12.19 -5.38
CA LYS A 31 3.29 13.33 -4.95
C LYS A 31 4.77 12.96 -4.75
N LYS A 32 5.17 11.71 -4.96
CA LYS A 32 6.53 11.17 -4.73
C LYS A 32 7.05 11.43 -3.31
N LEU A 33 6.17 11.44 -2.33
CA LEU A 33 6.48 11.63 -0.91
C LEU A 33 6.94 10.32 -0.28
N TRP A 34 8.10 9.82 -0.71
CA TRP A 34 8.60 8.49 -0.37
C TRP A 34 8.72 8.25 1.14
N HIS A 35 9.24 9.23 1.88
CA HIS A 35 9.39 9.12 3.33
C HIS A 35 8.04 9.02 4.06
N GLN A 36 7.08 9.86 3.69
CA GLN A 36 5.74 9.80 4.30
C GLN A 36 5.02 8.52 3.92
N LEU A 37 5.23 8.05 2.68
CA LEU A 37 4.64 6.83 2.19
C LEU A 37 5.18 5.60 2.95
N THR A 38 6.48 5.48 3.16
CA THR A 38 7.04 4.34 3.91
C THR A 38 6.58 4.32 5.36
N LEU A 39 6.46 5.50 6.00
CA LEU A 39 5.88 5.61 7.34
C LEU A 39 4.42 5.16 7.38
N GLN A 40 3.61 5.60 6.41
CA GLN A 40 2.22 5.18 6.30
C GLN A 40 2.08 3.67 6.06
N VAL A 41 2.89 3.11 5.15
CA VAL A 41 2.93 1.65 4.93
C VAL A 41 3.31 0.91 6.20
N LEU A 42 4.32 1.39 6.94
CA LEU A 42 4.78 0.77 8.18
C LEU A 42 3.71 0.78 9.29
N ASP A 43 3.00 1.88 9.44
CA ASP A 43 1.86 2.01 10.37
C ASP A 43 0.75 1.02 9.96
N PHE A 44 0.49 0.94 8.65
CA PHE A 44 -0.52 0.07 8.07
C PHE A 44 -0.23 -1.43 8.22
N VAL A 45 1.02 -1.87 8.05
CA VAL A 45 1.40 -3.29 8.28
C VAL A 45 1.49 -3.66 9.76
N GLN A 46 1.65 -2.69 10.65
CA GLN A 46 1.57 -2.93 12.09
C GLN A 46 0.12 -3.08 12.58
N ASP A 47 -0.87 -2.67 11.79
CA ASP A 47 -2.27 -2.80 12.15
C ASP A 47 -2.73 -4.27 12.09
N PRO A 48 -3.17 -4.87 13.21
CA PRO A 48 -3.52 -6.29 13.27
C PRO A 48 -4.73 -6.66 12.39
N CYS A 49 -5.58 -5.70 12.01
CA CYS A 49 -6.67 -5.94 11.06
C CYS A 49 -6.14 -6.31 9.66
N PHE A 50 -4.94 -5.86 9.29
CA PHE A 50 -4.32 -6.16 8.00
C PHE A 50 -3.35 -7.34 8.05
N ALA A 51 -2.86 -7.69 9.24
CA ALA A 51 -2.09 -8.92 9.46
C ALA A 51 -2.91 -10.20 9.23
N GLN A 52 -4.22 -10.09 9.11
CA GLN A 52 -5.13 -11.21 8.93
C GLN A 52 -5.31 -11.56 7.43
N GLY A 53 -4.50 -12.51 6.93
CA GLY A 53 -4.60 -13.10 5.59
C GLY A 53 -3.43 -12.77 4.65
N ASP A 54 -3.57 -13.05 3.35
CA ASP A 54 -2.53 -12.83 2.32
C ASP A 54 -2.43 -11.36 1.84
N GLY A 55 -3.23 -10.44 2.39
CA GLY A 55 -3.25 -9.03 1.97
C GLY A 55 -1.90 -8.34 2.18
N LEU A 56 -1.22 -8.64 3.29
CA LEU A 56 0.06 -8.07 3.66
C LEU A 56 1.20 -8.58 2.76
N ILE A 57 1.17 -9.87 2.42
CA ILE A 57 2.11 -10.49 1.46
C ILE A 57 1.93 -9.86 0.08
N LYS A 58 0.68 -9.73 -0.39
CA LYS A 58 0.39 -9.07 -1.67
C LYS A 58 0.80 -7.61 -1.68
N LEU A 59 0.62 -6.87 -0.59
CA LEU A 59 1.11 -5.50 -0.46
C LEU A 59 2.64 -5.46 -0.58
N TYR A 60 3.35 -6.36 0.10
CA TYR A 60 4.80 -6.43 0.01
C TYR A 60 5.24 -6.71 -1.44
N GLU A 61 4.67 -7.73 -2.07
CA GLU A 61 5.04 -8.11 -3.43
C GLU A 61 4.65 -7.05 -4.46
N ASN A 62 3.45 -6.48 -4.40
CA ASN A 62 2.97 -5.57 -5.44
C ASN A 62 3.39 -4.12 -5.24
N PHE A 63 3.65 -3.72 -3.99
CA PHE A 63 3.93 -2.34 -3.62
C PHE A 63 5.35 -2.17 -3.08
N ILE A 64 5.68 -2.80 -1.94
CA ILE A 64 6.96 -2.56 -1.23
C ILE A 64 8.17 -3.03 -2.04
N SER A 65 8.05 -4.11 -2.79
CA SER A 65 9.12 -4.62 -3.66
C SER A 65 9.54 -3.64 -4.77
N GLU A 66 8.65 -2.74 -5.21
CA GLU A 66 9.03 -1.64 -6.13
C GLU A 66 9.82 -0.53 -5.41
N PHE A 67 9.63 -0.37 -4.09
CA PHE A 67 10.35 0.60 -3.28
C PHE A 67 11.79 0.18 -2.98
N GLU A 68 12.07 -1.12 -2.80
CA GLU A 68 13.45 -1.60 -2.58
C GLU A 68 14.41 -1.21 -3.73
N HIS A 69 13.89 -0.93 -4.92
CA HIS A 69 14.68 -0.59 -6.10
C HIS A 69 14.77 0.92 -6.39
N ARG A 70 14.15 1.80 -5.59
CA ARG A 70 14.09 3.27 -5.80
C ARG A 70 14.64 4.06 -4.63
#